data_AF-A0A1F2TIV4-F1
#
_entry.id   AF-A0A1F2TIV4-F1
#
_cell.length_a   1.000
_cell.length_b   1.000
_cell.length_c   1.000
_cell.angle_alpha   90.00
_cell.angle_beta   90.00
_cell.angle_gamma   90.00
#
_symmetry.space_group_name_H-M   'P 1'
#
loop_
_entity.id
_entity.type
_entity.pdbx_description
1 polymer ?
#
loop_
_entity_poly.entity_id
_entity_poly.type
_entity_poly.pdbx_seq_one_letter_code
_entity_poly.pdbx_strand_id
1 'polypeptide(L)'
;MFTALVGRSLARHRALIAGLTVVLSVMQILVVLAARNLQQDRMFAQIAALIPPFVQEALGGSMVLSFGGLVAFGFFHPVVMIALAVGAIYMASEPAGEVEHGLVDLIAARPVPRAWFITRSGLVSALTTTFVVAMMLAANRAATAWLAPAGLPLPGFSRMLRLALNLLVLSWTFGAASLAFAAHARRRLLIVGSLGLAYVFLFLLHFTAGLWAPARAFDRLSPFHYYAGLPIALGMKDPRADVLILLGTSAVLTVCAYIMYARRDL
;
A
#
# COMPACT_ATOMS: atom_id res chain seq x y z
N MET A 1 -4.63 -19.17 22.94
CA MET A 1 -3.19 -18.81 22.95
C MET A 1 -2.78 -17.98 21.73
N PHE A 2 -3.11 -18.40 20.50
CA PHE A 2 -2.84 -17.63 19.28
C PHE A 2 -3.40 -16.18 19.32
N THR A 3 -4.64 -16.02 19.78
CA THR A 3 -5.30 -14.71 19.95
C THR A 3 -4.53 -13.76 20.87
N ALA A 4 -3.92 -14.28 21.94
CA ALA A 4 -3.10 -13.49 22.86
C ALA A 4 -1.78 -13.02 22.20
N LEU A 5 -1.19 -13.85 21.33
CA LEU A 5 0.00 -13.46 20.55
C LEU A 5 -0.32 -12.34 19.55
N VAL A 6 -1.44 -12.46 18.84
CA VAL A 6 -1.93 -11.42 17.93
C VAL A 6 -2.21 -10.13 18.71
N GLY A 7 -2.91 -10.22 19.84
CA GLY A 7 -3.19 -9.07 20.71
C GLY A 7 -1.92 -8.38 21.21
N ARG A 8 -0.91 -9.14 21.64
CA ARG A 8 0.40 -8.60 22.04
C ARG A 8 1.11 -7.90 20.88
N SER A 9 1.11 -8.50 19.70
CA SER A 9 1.74 -7.92 18.51
C SER A 9 1.05 -6.60 18.10
N LEU A 10 -0.29 -6.57 18.11
CA LEU A 10 -1.06 -5.34 17.87
C LEU A 10 -0.76 -4.27 18.93
N ALA A 11 -0.72 -4.63 20.20
CA ALA A 11 -0.37 -3.71 21.28
C ALA A 11 1.03 -3.12 21.13
N ARG A 12 2.00 -3.92 20.67
CA ARG A 12 3.37 -3.47 20.37
C ARG A 12 3.41 -2.47 19.20
N HIS A 13 2.60 -2.71 18.18
CA HIS A 13 2.55 -1.87 16.98
C HIS A 13 1.53 -0.71 17.05
N ARG A 14 0.80 -0.56 18.17
CA ARG A 14 -0.30 0.41 18.31
C ARG A 14 0.07 1.85 17.93
N ALA A 15 1.25 2.31 18.32
CA ALA A 15 1.71 3.67 18.05
C ALA A 15 1.96 3.89 16.55
N LEU A 16 2.56 2.89 15.88
CA LEU A 16 2.77 2.92 14.44
C LEU A 16 1.44 2.86 13.68
N ILE A 17 0.52 1.96 14.11
CA ILE A 17 -0.80 1.82 13.49
C ILE A 17 -1.58 3.14 13.63
N ALA A 18 -1.60 3.73 14.83
CA ALA A 18 -2.26 5.00 15.08
C ALA A 18 -1.61 6.13 14.25
N GLY A 19 -0.28 6.23 14.23
CA GLY A 19 0.45 7.21 13.45
C GLY A 19 0.16 7.10 11.95
N LEU A 20 0.27 5.91 11.37
CA LEU A 20 -0.06 5.66 9.96
C LEU A 20 -1.53 5.98 9.66
N THR A 21 -2.46 5.55 10.51
CA THR A 21 -3.89 5.80 10.33
C THR A 21 -4.18 7.30 10.32
N VAL A 22 -3.67 8.04 11.32
CA VAL A 22 -3.88 9.48 11.46
C VAL A 22 -3.25 10.21 10.28
N VAL A 23 -1.96 9.99 10.01
CA VAL A 23 -1.24 10.70 8.95
C VAL A 23 -1.87 10.47 7.59
N LEU A 24 -2.17 9.22 7.23
CA LEU A 24 -2.73 8.90 5.92
C LEU A 24 -4.19 9.36 5.80
N SER A 25 -4.99 9.30 6.86
CA SER A 25 -6.37 9.81 6.86
C SER A 25 -6.41 11.33 6.78
N VAL A 26 -5.54 12.03 7.53
CA VAL A 26 -5.39 13.49 7.45
C VAL A 26 -4.94 13.88 6.05
N MET A 27 -3.99 13.16 5.46
CA MET A 27 -3.60 13.38 4.07
C MET A 27 -4.77 13.25 3.11
N GLN A 28 -5.65 12.24 3.27
CA GLN A 28 -6.86 12.14 2.43
C GLN A 28 -7.75 13.38 2.58
N ILE A 29 -7.98 13.84 3.82
CA ILE A 29 -8.78 15.04 4.08
C ILE A 29 -8.15 16.28 3.44
N LEU A 30 -6.83 16.45 3.59
CA LEU A 30 -6.08 17.56 3.02
C LEU A 30 -6.13 17.57 1.49
N VAL A 31 -6.08 16.41 0.85
CA VAL A 31 -6.21 16.29 -0.61
C VAL A 31 -7.61 16.75 -1.08
N VAL A 32 -8.68 16.38 -0.36
CA VAL A 32 -10.04 16.87 -0.68
C VAL A 32 -10.15 18.38 -0.43
N LEU A 33 -9.57 18.88 0.65
CA LEU A 33 -9.54 20.31 0.96
C LEU A 33 -8.79 21.10 -0.12
N ALA A 34 -7.63 20.60 -0.57
CA ALA A 34 -6.89 21.17 -1.68
C ALA A 34 -7.73 21.18 -2.97
N ALA A 35 -8.43 20.09 -3.27
CA ALA A 35 -9.34 20.02 -4.41
C ALA A 35 -10.46 21.05 -4.34
N ARG A 36 -11.02 21.27 -3.14
CA ARG A 36 -12.04 22.31 -2.91
C ARG A 36 -11.49 23.70 -3.20
N ASN A 37 -10.33 24.04 -2.64
CA ASN A 37 -9.73 25.37 -2.83
C ASN A 37 -9.42 25.62 -4.32
N LEU A 38 -8.80 24.66 -5.00
CA LEU A 38 -8.51 24.76 -6.44
C LEU A 38 -9.77 24.90 -7.31
N GLN A 39 -10.87 24.25 -6.91
CA GLN A 39 -12.16 24.38 -7.59
C GLN A 39 -12.78 25.76 -7.37
N GLN A 40 -12.72 26.30 -6.14
CA GLN A 40 -13.27 27.61 -5.80
C GLN A 40 -12.55 28.73 -6.56
N ASP A 41 -11.23 28.63 -6.69
CA ASP A 41 -10.40 29.61 -7.38
C ASP A 41 -10.39 29.43 -8.91
N ARG A 42 -11.18 28.47 -9.44
CA ARG A 42 -11.20 28.06 -10.87
C ARG A 42 -9.82 27.72 -11.43
N MET A 43 -8.89 27.31 -10.56
CA MET A 43 -7.51 27.02 -10.93
C MET A 43 -7.39 25.79 -11.81
N PHE A 44 -8.29 24.80 -11.68
CA PHE A 44 -8.31 23.64 -12.57
C PHE A 44 -8.44 24.03 -14.04
N ALA A 45 -9.32 24.99 -14.36
CA ALA A 45 -9.50 25.47 -15.74
C ALA A 45 -8.28 26.24 -16.25
N GLN A 46 -7.65 27.03 -15.39
CA GLN A 46 -6.43 27.78 -15.74
C GLN A 46 -5.25 26.84 -16.00
N ILE A 47 -5.04 25.84 -15.13
CA ILE A 47 -3.98 24.84 -15.28
C ILE A 47 -4.22 24.01 -16.56
N ALA A 48 -5.47 23.58 -16.80
CA ALA A 48 -5.81 22.86 -18.02
C ALA A 48 -5.53 23.71 -19.27
N ALA A 49 -5.85 25.01 -19.26
CA ALA A 49 -5.58 25.89 -20.40
C ALA A 49 -4.07 26.05 -20.73
N LEU A 50 -3.20 25.88 -19.73
CA LEU A 50 -1.74 25.96 -19.91
C LEU A 50 -1.13 24.65 -20.43
N ILE A 51 -1.84 23.52 -20.32
CA ILE A 51 -1.34 22.20 -20.71
C ILE A 51 -1.82 21.88 -22.13
N PRO A 52 -0.93 21.62 -23.10
CA PRO A 52 -1.32 21.27 -24.46
C PRO A 52 -2.26 20.05 -24.52
N PRO A 53 -3.23 20.00 -25.46
CA PRO A 53 -4.22 18.92 -25.53
C PRO A 53 -3.61 17.52 -25.60
N PHE A 54 -2.52 17.34 -26.36
CA PHE A 54 -1.83 16.05 -26.47
C PHE A 54 -1.27 15.56 -25.12
N VAL A 55 -0.85 16.49 -24.24
CA VAL A 55 -0.37 16.16 -22.89
C VAL A 55 -1.55 15.81 -21.99
N GLN A 56 -2.68 16.51 -22.13
CA GLN A 56 -3.90 16.17 -21.39
C GLN A 56 -4.36 14.76 -21.76
N GLU A 57 -4.45 14.42 -23.05
CA GLU A 57 -4.83 13.08 -23.50
C GLU A 57 -3.85 12.01 -23.00
N ALA A 58 -2.54 12.27 -23.07
CA ALA A 58 -1.52 11.36 -22.55
C ALA A 58 -1.61 11.15 -21.02
N LEU A 59 -2.05 12.15 -20.26
CA LEU A 59 -2.29 12.05 -18.83
C LEU A 59 -3.63 11.37 -18.47
N GLY A 60 -4.47 11.02 -19.45
CA GLY A 60 -5.80 10.45 -19.20
C GLY A 60 -6.93 11.48 -19.24
N GLY A 61 -6.72 12.57 -19.97
CA GLY A 61 -7.66 13.65 -20.24
C GLY A 61 -7.72 14.73 -19.16
N SER A 62 -8.59 15.71 -19.37
CA SER A 62 -8.88 16.80 -18.43
C SER A 62 -9.41 16.31 -17.07
N MET A 63 -9.85 15.05 -16.98
CA MET A 63 -10.37 14.46 -15.75
C MET A 63 -9.30 14.27 -14.67
N VAL A 64 -8.01 14.19 -15.03
CA VAL A 64 -6.92 14.21 -14.03
C VAL A 64 -6.81 15.58 -13.35
N LEU A 65 -7.04 16.63 -14.12
CA LEU A 65 -7.05 18.03 -13.67
C LEU A 65 -8.45 18.46 -13.20
N SER A 66 -9.15 17.56 -12.52
CA SER A 66 -10.49 17.83 -12.00
C SER A 66 -10.54 17.56 -10.50
N PHE A 67 -11.59 18.08 -9.84
CA PHE A 67 -11.88 17.78 -8.44
C PHE A 67 -11.87 16.27 -8.18
N GLY A 68 -12.57 15.48 -9.01
CA GLY A 68 -12.65 14.02 -8.85
C GLY A 68 -11.30 13.31 -9.03
N GLY A 69 -10.49 13.77 -9.99
CA GLY A 69 -9.13 13.26 -10.21
C GLY A 69 -8.22 13.50 -9.00
N LEU A 70 -8.25 14.72 -8.45
CA LEU A 70 -7.45 15.05 -7.26
C LEU A 70 -7.94 14.34 -6.00
N VAL A 71 -9.25 14.13 -5.83
CA VAL A 71 -9.79 13.32 -4.72
C VAL A 71 -9.27 11.87 -4.77
N ALA A 72 -9.14 11.29 -5.97
CA ALA A 72 -8.61 9.94 -6.15
C ALA A 72 -7.07 9.88 -6.03
N PHE A 73 -6.37 10.98 -6.32
CA PHE A 73 -4.91 11.11 -6.24
C PHE A 73 -4.35 10.67 -4.89
N GLY A 74 -5.09 10.90 -3.80
CA GLY A 74 -4.70 10.47 -2.46
C GLY A 74 -4.40 8.96 -2.34
N PHE A 75 -4.92 8.09 -3.22
CA PHE A 75 -4.67 6.65 -3.16
C PHE A 75 -3.49 6.17 -4.00
N PHE A 76 -3.10 6.94 -5.02
CA PHE A 76 -1.95 6.63 -5.89
C PHE A 76 -0.82 7.65 -5.77
N HIS A 77 -0.83 8.41 -4.67
CA HIS A 77 0.26 9.29 -4.30
C HIS A 77 1.47 8.47 -3.80
N PRO A 78 2.69 8.68 -4.31
CA PRO A 78 3.88 7.91 -3.92
C PRO A 78 4.13 7.85 -2.41
N VAL A 79 3.99 8.98 -1.71
CA VAL A 79 4.08 9.06 -0.23
C VAL A 79 3.13 8.10 0.49
N VAL A 80 1.88 7.96 0.03
CA VAL A 80 0.90 7.04 0.62
C VAL A 80 1.30 5.60 0.34
N MET A 81 1.69 5.32 -0.90
CA MET A 81 2.09 3.99 -1.32
C MET A 81 3.31 3.49 -0.53
N ILE A 82 4.34 4.33 -0.37
CA ILE A 82 5.56 3.96 0.37
C ILE A 82 5.29 3.85 1.87
N ALA A 83 4.52 4.77 2.46
CA ALA A 83 4.19 4.71 3.89
C ALA A 83 3.42 3.43 4.24
N LEU A 84 2.44 3.04 3.42
CA LEU A 84 1.68 1.82 3.62
C LEU A 84 2.54 0.56 3.41
N ALA A 85 3.34 0.52 2.34
CA ALA A 85 4.20 -0.62 2.04
C ALA A 85 5.30 -0.81 3.09
N VAL A 86 5.97 0.27 3.53
CA VAL A 86 6.96 0.21 4.61
C VAL A 86 6.31 -0.18 5.94
N GLY A 87 5.10 0.31 6.22
CA GLY A 87 4.31 -0.15 7.37
C GLY A 87 4.05 -1.66 7.34
N ALA A 88 3.62 -2.18 6.18
CA ALA A 88 3.43 -3.62 5.96
C ALA A 88 4.73 -4.40 6.15
N ILE A 89 5.82 -3.98 5.50
CA ILE A 89 7.15 -4.58 5.64
C ILE A 89 7.58 -4.63 7.10
N TYR A 90 7.44 -3.51 7.82
CA TYR A 90 7.83 -3.40 9.22
C TYR A 90 7.04 -4.38 10.09
N MET A 91 5.71 -4.43 9.97
CA MET A 91 4.87 -5.35 10.76
C MET A 91 5.13 -6.82 10.43
N ALA A 92 5.28 -7.15 9.15
CA ALA A 92 5.62 -8.48 8.67
C ALA A 92 7.03 -8.95 9.11
N SER A 93 7.98 -8.04 9.31
CA SER A 93 9.35 -8.35 9.74
C SER A 93 9.48 -8.71 11.23
N GLU A 94 8.37 -8.73 11.98
CA GLU A 94 8.35 -9.02 13.42
C GLU A 94 9.07 -10.33 13.82
N PRO A 95 8.98 -11.46 13.09
CA PRO A 95 9.69 -12.69 13.48
C PRO A 95 11.20 -12.49 13.55
N ALA A 96 11.79 -11.76 12.61
CA ALA A 96 13.22 -11.42 12.65
C ALA A 96 13.55 -10.46 13.80
N GLY A 97 12.65 -9.53 14.11
CA GLY A 97 12.78 -8.66 15.28
C GLY A 97 12.71 -9.43 16.60
N GLU A 98 11.92 -10.49 16.70
CA GLU A 98 11.89 -11.33 17.90
C GLU A 98 13.20 -12.11 18.08
N VAL A 99 13.82 -12.55 16.99
CA VAL A 99 15.16 -13.18 17.01
C VAL A 99 16.20 -12.17 17.48
N GLU A 100 16.17 -10.95 16.94
CA GLU A 100 17.11 -9.88 17.28
C GLU A 100 17.10 -9.51 18.77
N HIS A 101 15.91 -9.52 19.40
CA HIS A 101 15.74 -9.21 20.82
C HIS A 101 15.84 -10.44 21.75
N GLY A 102 16.17 -11.63 21.23
CA GLY A 102 16.21 -12.86 22.02
C GLY A 102 14.86 -13.32 22.57
N LEU A 103 13.74 -12.81 22.02
CA LEU A 103 12.39 -13.16 22.47
C LEU A 103 11.94 -14.53 21.96
N VAL A 104 12.56 -15.02 20.88
CA VAL A 104 12.20 -16.32 20.28
C VAL A 104 12.43 -17.47 21.26
N ASP A 105 13.53 -17.47 22.01
CA ASP A 105 13.85 -18.55 22.96
C ASP A 105 12.81 -18.63 24.09
N LEU A 106 12.34 -17.47 24.57
CA LEU A 106 11.31 -17.39 25.61
C LEU A 106 9.94 -17.89 25.12
N ILE A 107 9.62 -17.68 23.85
CA ILE A 107 8.35 -18.14 23.26
C ILE A 107 8.46 -19.63 22.89
N ALA A 108 9.61 -20.08 22.39
CA ALA A 108 9.90 -21.46 22.03
C ALA A 108 10.01 -22.40 23.24
N ALA A 109 10.29 -21.86 24.43
CA ALA A 109 10.20 -22.60 25.70
C ALA A 109 8.77 -23.08 26.04
N ARG A 110 7.75 -22.53 25.35
CA ARG A 110 6.35 -23.00 25.44
C ARG A 110 6.04 -23.91 24.25
N PRO A 111 5.14 -24.90 24.39
CA PRO A 111 4.75 -25.80 23.31
C PRO A 111 3.88 -25.07 22.26
N VAL A 112 4.49 -24.17 21.50
CA VAL A 112 3.84 -23.37 20.46
C VAL A 112 4.32 -23.84 19.09
N PRO A 113 3.41 -24.11 18.14
CA PRO A 113 3.80 -24.49 16.78
C PRO A 113 4.63 -23.39 16.12
N ARG A 114 5.75 -23.76 15.47
CA ARG A 114 6.64 -22.82 14.75
C ARG A 114 5.90 -22.01 13.68
N ALA A 115 4.89 -22.58 13.04
CA ALA A 115 4.08 -21.88 12.04
C ALA A 115 3.36 -20.63 12.59
N TRP A 116 3.04 -20.60 13.88
CA TRP A 116 2.29 -19.50 14.48
C TRP A 116 3.03 -18.16 14.46
N PHE A 117 4.37 -18.16 14.43
CA PHE A 117 5.14 -16.91 14.31
C PHE A 117 4.88 -16.23 12.97
N ILE A 118 4.95 -16.98 11.88
CA ILE A 118 4.67 -16.48 10.53
C ILE A 118 3.20 -16.13 10.38
N THR A 119 2.28 -17.00 10.84
CA THR A 119 0.83 -16.73 10.76
C THR A 119 0.44 -15.47 11.52
N ARG A 120 0.97 -15.28 12.74
CA ARG A 120 0.70 -14.09 13.55
C ARG A 120 1.15 -12.84 12.84
N SER A 121 2.41 -12.76 12.43
CA SER A 121 2.97 -11.54 11.85
C SER A 121 2.36 -11.21 10.48
N GLY A 122 2.04 -12.23 9.68
CA GLY A 122 1.30 -12.05 8.43
C GLY A 122 -0.14 -11.57 8.67
N LEU A 123 -0.85 -12.17 9.62
CA LEU A 123 -2.21 -11.75 9.97
C LEU A 123 -2.24 -10.32 10.53
N VAL A 124 -1.31 -9.98 11.42
CA VAL A 124 -1.18 -8.62 11.97
C VAL A 124 -0.92 -7.62 10.85
N SER A 125 0.07 -7.88 9.99
CA SER A 125 0.37 -7.00 8.84
C SER A 125 -0.84 -6.84 7.91
N ALA A 126 -1.56 -7.92 7.62
CA ALA A 126 -2.73 -7.86 6.74
C ALA A 126 -3.88 -7.07 7.37
N LEU A 127 -4.22 -7.36 8.64
CA LEU A 127 -5.32 -6.69 9.34
C LEU A 127 -5.05 -5.20 9.54
N THR A 128 -3.83 -4.82 9.92
CA THR A 128 -3.49 -3.41 10.18
C THR A 128 -3.48 -2.59 8.91
N THR A 129 -2.90 -3.11 7.82
CA THR A 129 -2.91 -2.42 6.52
C THR A 129 -4.32 -2.32 5.96
N THR A 130 -5.15 -3.35 6.13
CA THR A 130 -6.59 -3.32 5.77
C THR A 130 -7.32 -2.24 6.55
N PHE A 131 -7.10 -2.19 7.87
CA PHE A 131 -7.71 -1.19 8.74
C PHE A 131 -7.29 0.23 8.33
N VAL A 132 -5.99 0.47 8.10
CA VAL A 132 -5.47 1.77 7.66
C VAL A 132 -6.10 2.20 6.33
N VAL A 133 -6.15 1.30 5.33
CA VAL A 133 -6.77 1.60 4.03
C VAL A 133 -8.28 1.85 4.16
N ALA A 134 -8.98 1.08 5.00
CA ALA A 134 -10.39 1.30 5.28
C ALA A 134 -10.64 2.67 5.92
N MET A 135 -9.78 3.08 6.87
CA MET A 135 -9.83 4.40 7.50
C MET A 135 -9.51 5.52 6.51
N MET A 136 -8.55 5.33 5.61
CA MET A 136 -8.29 6.28 4.51
C MET A 136 -9.51 6.43 3.61
N LEU A 137 -10.16 5.33 3.23
CA LEU A 137 -11.38 5.36 2.42
C LEU A 137 -12.51 6.06 3.16
N ALA A 138 -12.71 5.76 4.44
CA ALA A 138 -13.70 6.44 5.28
C ALA A 138 -13.43 7.94 5.41
N ALA A 139 -12.18 8.33 5.65
CA ALA A 139 -11.77 9.73 5.77
C ALA A 139 -11.95 10.49 4.46
N ASN A 140 -11.54 9.91 3.33
CA ASN A 140 -11.77 10.48 2.00
C ASN A 140 -13.27 10.65 1.71
N ARG A 141 -14.09 9.65 2.07
CA ARG A 141 -15.56 9.70 1.89
C ARG A 141 -16.24 10.73 2.79
N ALA A 142 -15.84 10.83 4.05
CA ALA A 142 -16.34 11.84 4.98
C ALA A 142 -15.95 13.26 4.51
N ALA A 143 -14.69 13.44 4.12
CA ALA A 143 -14.19 14.71 3.60
C ALA A 143 -14.92 15.13 2.32
N THR A 144 -15.10 14.21 1.36
CA THR A 144 -15.86 14.51 0.14
C THR A 144 -17.33 14.81 0.42
N ALA A 145 -17.97 14.09 1.34
CA ALA A 145 -19.36 14.38 1.72
C ALA A 145 -19.52 15.77 2.35
N TRP A 146 -18.53 16.24 3.10
CA TRP A 146 -18.59 17.51 3.80
C TRP A 146 -18.08 18.71 2.98
N LEU A 147 -17.04 18.51 2.16
CA LEU A 147 -16.29 19.58 1.50
C LEU A 147 -16.56 19.68 -0.01
N ALA A 148 -17.15 18.67 -0.65
CA ALA A 148 -17.36 18.70 -2.10
C ALA A 148 -18.49 19.69 -2.48
N PRO A 149 -18.24 20.60 -3.43
CA PRO A 149 -19.31 21.42 -4.02
C PRO A 149 -20.40 20.56 -4.66
N ALA A 150 -21.66 21.00 -4.54
CA ALA A 150 -22.81 20.31 -5.12
C ALA A 150 -22.73 20.28 -6.65
N GLY A 151 -23.12 19.14 -7.25
CA GLY A 151 -23.22 18.99 -8.71
C GLY A 151 -21.92 18.61 -9.43
N LEU A 152 -20.82 18.38 -8.72
CA LEU A 152 -19.56 17.96 -9.34
C LEU A 152 -19.51 16.44 -9.63
N PRO A 153 -18.90 16.03 -10.75
CA PRO A 153 -18.69 14.62 -11.04
C PRO A 153 -17.65 14.03 -10.10
N LEU A 154 -18.10 13.20 -9.15
CA LEU A 154 -17.26 12.50 -8.19
C LEU A 154 -16.95 11.08 -8.68
N PRO A 155 -15.77 10.53 -8.37
CA PRO A 155 -15.51 9.11 -8.56
C PRO A 155 -16.50 8.30 -7.73
N GLY A 156 -17.22 7.38 -8.38
CA GLY A 156 -18.19 6.52 -7.71
C GLY A 156 -17.53 5.63 -6.65
N PHE A 157 -18.27 5.27 -5.61
CA PHE A 157 -17.74 4.48 -4.49
C PHE A 157 -17.06 3.18 -4.94
N SER A 158 -17.63 2.47 -5.93
CA SER A 158 -17.04 1.25 -6.46
C SER A 158 -15.64 1.48 -7.07
N ARG A 159 -15.41 2.62 -7.72
CA ARG A 159 -14.08 2.96 -8.29
C ARG A 159 -13.07 3.24 -7.19
N MET A 160 -13.46 4.04 -6.19
CA MET A 160 -12.60 4.32 -5.02
C MET A 160 -12.26 3.04 -4.24
N LEU A 161 -13.23 2.13 -4.10
CA LEU A 161 -13.01 0.84 -3.45
C LEU A 161 -12.03 -0.04 -4.25
N ARG A 162 -12.16 -0.12 -5.58
CA ARG A 162 -11.21 -0.87 -6.43
C ARG A 162 -9.79 -0.30 -6.34
N LEU A 163 -9.67 1.03 -6.31
CA LEU A 163 -8.39 1.72 -6.15
C LEU A 163 -7.76 1.43 -4.78
N ALA A 164 -8.54 1.52 -3.71
CA ALA A 164 -8.12 1.19 -2.35
C ALA A 164 -7.71 -0.28 -2.21
N LEU A 165 -8.45 -1.21 -2.82
CA LEU A 165 -8.13 -2.64 -2.83
C LEU A 165 -6.84 -2.92 -3.61
N ASN A 166 -6.62 -2.29 -4.76
CA ASN A 166 -5.39 -2.45 -5.53
C ASN A 166 -4.17 -1.94 -4.75
N LEU A 167 -4.29 -0.80 -4.04
CA LEU A 167 -3.27 -0.31 -3.11
C LEU A 167 -3.01 -1.28 -1.95
N LEU A 168 -4.08 -1.83 -1.35
CA LEU A 168 -3.99 -2.77 -0.24
C LEU A 168 -3.21 -4.03 -0.64
N VAL A 169 -3.53 -4.62 -1.79
CA VAL A 169 -2.87 -5.84 -2.26
C VAL A 169 -1.43 -5.58 -2.69
N LEU A 170 -1.13 -4.40 -3.25
CA LEU A 170 0.26 -3.97 -3.47
C LEU A 170 1.05 -3.96 -2.15
N SER A 171 0.47 -3.37 -1.10
CA SER A 171 1.04 -3.36 0.26
C SER A 171 1.27 -4.77 0.80
N TRP A 172 0.30 -5.67 0.63
CA TRP A 172 0.42 -7.07 1.04
C TRP A 172 1.52 -7.82 0.30
N THR A 173 1.80 -7.47 -0.96
CA THR A 173 2.89 -8.09 -1.72
C THR A 173 4.25 -7.81 -1.06
N PHE A 174 4.48 -6.56 -0.66
CA PHE A 174 5.70 -6.18 0.08
C PHE A 174 5.72 -6.72 1.52
N GLY A 175 4.56 -6.79 2.19
CA GLY A 175 4.43 -7.46 3.49
C GLY A 175 4.77 -8.95 3.41
N ALA A 176 4.28 -9.66 2.39
CA ALA A 176 4.58 -11.07 2.17
C ALA A 176 6.05 -11.32 1.82
N ALA A 177 6.65 -10.43 1.02
CA ALA A 177 8.10 -10.45 0.80
C ALA A 177 8.85 -10.30 2.13
N SER A 178 8.45 -9.36 2.98
CA SER A 178 9.05 -9.18 4.31
C SER A 178 8.93 -10.42 5.19
N LEU A 179 7.79 -11.12 5.17
CA LEU A 179 7.65 -12.42 5.87
C LEU A 179 8.65 -13.46 5.36
N ALA A 180 8.82 -13.58 4.04
CA ALA A 180 9.76 -14.53 3.45
C ALA A 180 11.21 -14.22 3.83
N PHE A 181 11.60 -12.94 3.84
CA PHE A 181 12.93 -12.51 4.29
C PHE A 181 13.10 -12.68 5.81
N ALA A 182 12.06 -12.41 6.60
CA ALA A 182 12.08 -12.60 8.05
C ALA A 182 12.27 -14.07 8.44
N ALA A 183 11.93 -15.01 7.55
CA ALA A 183 12.18 -16.42 7.77
C ALA A 183 13.68 -16.76 7.90
N HIS A 184 14.58 -15.97 7.29
CA HIS A 184 16.04 -16.21 7.31
C HIS A 184 16.83 -15.19 8.12
N ALA A 185 16.43 -13.92 8.02
CA ALA A 185 17.21 -12.85 8.63
C ALA A 185 17.10 -12.86 10.17
N ARG A 186 18.20 -12.42 10.81
CA ARG A 186 18.30 -12.23 12.26
C ARG A 186 18.20 -10.75 12.69
N ARG A 187 18.34 -9.82 11.75
CA ARG A 187 18.28 -8.37 11.99
C ARG A 187 17.10 -7.78 11.24
N ARG A 188 16.16 -7.20 11.97
CA ARG A 188 14.96 -6.60 11.40
C ARG A 188 15.28 -5.42 10.50
N LEU A 189 16.21 -4.58 10.93
CA LEU A 189 16.54 -3.34 10.22
C LEU A 189 17.10 -3.61 8.82
N LEU A 190 17.85 -4.72 8.63
CA LEU A 190 18.33 -5.13 7.32
C LEU A 190 17.17 -5.47 6.37
N ILE A 191 16.15 -6.19 6.85
CA ILE A 191 14.97 -6.53 6.04
C ILE A 191 14.23 -5.26 5.62
N VAL A 192 13.93 -4.39 6.59
CA VAL A 192 13.17 -3.16 6.34
C VAL A 192 13.94 -2.24 5.40
N GLY A 193 15.24 -2.08 5.60
CA GLY A 193 16.11 -1.27 4.73
C GLY A 193 16.21 -1.83 3.32
N SER A 194 16.51 -3.12 3.17
CA SER A 194 16.66 -3.77 1.85
C SER A 194 15.36 -3.78 1.07
N LEU A 195 14.23 -4.12 1.69
CA LEU A 195 12.93 -4.10 1.02
C LEU A 195 12.41 -2.69 0.76
N GLY A 196 12.73 -1.73 1.64
CA GLY A 196 12.45 -0.32 1.39
C GLY A 196 13.22 0.22 0.19
N LEU A 197 14.51 -0.13 0.05
CA LEU A 197 15.31 0.23 -1.12
C LEU A 197 14.80 -0.48 -2.38
N ALA A 198 14.46 -1.76 -2.29
CA ALA A 198 13.86 -2.51 -3.39
C ALA A 198 12.53 -1.91 -3.84
N TYR A 199 11.69 -1.47 -2.89
CA TYR A 199 10.45 -0.75 -3.19
C TYR A 199 10.71 0.51 -4.02
N VAL A 200 11.64 1.36 -3.58
CA VAL A 200 11.99 2.60 -4.30
C VAL A 200 12.55 2.28 -5.69
N PHE A 201 13.46 1.30 -5.77
CA PHE A 201 14.03 0.87 -7.05
C PHE A 201 12.95 0.37 -8.02
N LEU A 202 12.04 -0.50 -7.57
CA LEU A 202 10.95 -1.04 -8.39
C LEU A 202 9.95 0.03 -8.82
N PHE A 203 9.72 1.04 -7.98
CA PHE A 203 8.92 2.21 -8.33
C PHE A 203 9.59 3.05 -9.41
N LEU A 204 10.88 3.33 -9.27
CA LEU A 204 11.66 4.06 -10.29
C LEU A 204 11.76 3.27 -11.59
N LEU A 205 11.89 1.94 -11.52
CA LEU A 205 11.87 1.08 -12.70
C LEU A 205 10.54 1.21 -13.44
N HIS A 206 9.41 1.17 -12.73
CA HIS A 206 8.09 1.36 -13.31
C HIS A 206 7.93 2.74 -13.94
N PHE A 207 8.36 3.79 -13.23
CA PHE A 207 8.33 5.16 -13.74
C PHE A 207 9.18 5.33 -15.00
N THR A 208 10.41 4.79 -15.00
CA THR A 208 11.31 4.85 -16.16
C THR A 208 10.82 4.01 -17.33
N ALA A 209 10.15 2.87 -17.09
CA ALA A 209 9.49 2.09 -18.13
C ALA A 209 8.36 2.88 -18.85
N GLY A 210 7.67 3.77 -18.13
CA GLY A 210 6.70 4.68 -18.74
C GLY A 210 7.32 5.71 -19.69
N LEU A 211 8.60 6.04 -19.52
CA LEU A 211 9.30 7.09 -20.28
C LEU A 211 10.28 6.55 -21.33
N TRP A 212 10.81 5.34 -21.13
CA TRP A 212 11.90 4.80 -21.94
C TRP A 212 11.57 3.39 -22.44
N ALA A 213 11.45 3.25 -23.76
CA ALA A 213 10.98 2.03 -24.40
C ALA A 213 11.73 0.73 -24.01
N PRO A 214 13.08 0.71 -23.88
CA PRO A 214 13.83 -0.47 -23.45
C PRO A 214 13.50 -0.93 -22.03
N ALA A 215 13.19 0.00 -21.11
CA ALA A 215 12.86 -0.34 -19.73
C ALA A 215 11.50 -1.07 -19.60
N ARG A 216 10.62 -0.96 -20.62
CA ARG A 216 9.32 -1.67 -20.64
C ARG A 216 9.44 -3.20 -20.56
N ALA A 217 10.56 -3.78 -21.01
CA ALA A 217 10.79 -5.22 -20.91
C ALA A 217 10.85 -5.70 -19.45
N PHE A 218 11.33 -4.84 -18.54
CA PHE A 218 11.50 -5.15 -17.12
C PHE A 218 10.32 -4.72 -16.25
N ASP A 219 9.41 -3.91 -16.77
CA ASP A 219 8.28 -3.37 -16.01
C ASP A 219 7.41 -4.48 -15.41
N ARG A 220 7.20 -5.58 -16.14
CA ARG A 220 6.41 -6.75 -15.69
C ARG A 220 6.93 -7.43 -14.43
N LEU A 221 8.21 -7.23 -14.11
CA LEU A 221 8.84 -7.74 -12.88
C LEU A 221 8.47 -6.89 -11.65
N SER A 222 8.08 -5.64 -11.87
CA SER A 222 7.71 -4.70 -10.83
C SER A 222 6.26 -4.94 -10.38
N PRO A 223 5.99 -5.10 -9.07
CA PRO A 223 4.62 -5.11 -8.56
C PRO A 223 3.82 -3.86 -8.95
N PHE A 224 4.50 -2.74 -9.21
CA PHE A 224 3.86 -1.49 -9.64
C PHE A 224 3.26 -1.56 -11.04
N HIS A 225 3.72 -2.48 -11.92
CA HIS A 225 3.07 -2.71 -13.22
C HIS A 225 1.61 -3.13 -13.08
N TYR A 226 1.30 -3.90 -12.02
CA TYR A 226 -0.04 -4.35 -11.66
C TYR A 226 -0.76 -3.34 -10.74
N TYR A 227 -0.16 -2.20 -10.47
CA TYR A 227 -0.76 -1.12 -9.70
C TYR A 227 -1.16 0.04 -10.64
N ALA A 228 -2.36 -0.04 -11.20
CA ALA A 228 -2.83 0.91 -12.19
C ALA A 228 -3.63 2.07 -11.56
N GLY A 229 -3.05 2.77 -10.58
CA GLY A 229 -3.76 3.77 -9.78
C GLY A 229 -4.52 4.81 -10.59
N LEU A 230 -3.83 5.50 -11.50
CA LEU A 230 -4.42 6.54 -12.35
C LEU A 230 -5.46 5.98 -13.36
N PRO A 231 -5.18 4.92 -14.14
CA PRO A 231 -6.19 4.30 -15.01
C PRO A 231 -7.46 3.82 -14.28
N ILE A 232 -7.34 3.30 -13.06
CA ILE A 232 -8.50 2.87 -12.25
C ILE A 232 -9.31 4.09 -11.81
N ALA A 233 -8.64 5.15 -11.34
CA ALA A 233 -9.29 6.39 -10.91
C ALA A 233 -10.13 7.02 -12.04
N LEU A 234 -9.58 7.00 -13.25
CA LEU A 234 -10.24 7.51 -14.46
C LEU A 234 -11.31 6.55 -15.02
N GLY A 235 -11.38 5.31 -14.53
CA GLY A 235 -12.31 4.29 -15.04
C GLY A 235 -11.89 3.68 -16.37
N MET A 236 -10.63 3.84 -16.77
CA MET A 236 -10.07 3.32 -18.02
C MET A 236 -9.59 1.86 -17.92
N LYS A 237 -9.36 1.36 -16.69
CA LYS A 237 -8.86 -0.01 -16.47
C LYS A 237 -9.59 -0.69 -15.33
N ASP A 238 -9.96 -1.96 -15.52
CA ASP A 238 -10.47 -2.83 -14.46
C ASP A 238 -9.30 -3.58 -13.81
N PRO A 239 -9.05 -3.42 -12.49
CA PRO A 239 -7.85 -3.97 -11.87
C PRO A 239 -7.97 -5.44 -11.46
N ARG A 240 -9.02 -6.16 -11.85
CA ARG A 240 -9.27 -7.52 -11.34
C ARG A 240 -8.13 -8.50 -11.65
N ALA A 241 -7.66 -8.52 -12.90
CA ALA A 241 -6.56 -9.40 -13.30
C ALA A 241 -5.28 -9.03 -12.55
N ASP A 242 -4.96 -7.74 -12.47
CA ASP A 242 -3.79 -7.24 -11.77
C ASP A 242 -3.82 -7.58 -10.26
N VAL A 243 -4.98 -7.39 -9.62
CA VAL A 243 -5.21 -7.74 -8.22
C VAL A 243 -5.03 -9.24 -7.99
N LEU A 244 -5.52 -10.09 -8.91
CA LEU A 244 -5.32 -11.54 -8.82
C LEU A 244 -3.83 -11.92 -8.91
N ILE A 245 -3.08 -11.27 -9.80
CA ILE A 245 -1.62 -11.52 -9.94
C ILE A 245 -0.89 -11.10 -8.67
N LEU A 246 -1.20 -9.93 -8.10
CA LEU A 246 -0.59 -9.47 -6.85
C LEU A 246 -0.99 -10.33 -5.65
N LEU A 247 -2.24 -10.79 -5.58
CA LEU A 247 -2.69 -11.73 -4.55
C LEU A 247 -1.98 -13.09 -4.70
N GLY A 248 -1.87 -13.61 -5.92
CA GLY A 248 -1.12 -14.83 -6.20
C GLY A 248 0.35 -14.71 -5.80
N THR A 249 0.98 -13.58 -6.11
CA THR A 249 2.37 -13.28 -5.71
C THR A 249 2.51 -13.22 -4.20
N SER A 250 1.59 -12.52 -3.51
CA SER A 250 1.52 -12.45 -2.05
C SER A 250 1.35 -13.84 -1.42
N ALA A 251 0.49 -14.69 -2.00
CA ALA A 251 0.26 -16.05 -1.53
C ALA A 251 1.50 -16.92 -1.69
N VAL A 252 2.16 -16.91 -2.86
CA VAL A 252 3.40 -17.65 -3.11
C VAL A 252 4.50 -17.21 -2.13
N LEU A 253 4.72 -15.91 -1.94
CA LEU A 253 5.71 -15.39 -1.00
C LEU A 253 5.39 -15.81 0.45
N THR A 254 4.12 -15.80 0.83
CA THR A 254 3.68 -16.26 2.15
C THR A 254 3.94 -17.76 2.32
N VAL A 255 3.63 -18.59 1.32
CA VAL A 255 3.93 -20.04 1.33
C VAL A 255 5.44 -20.28 1.43
N CYS A 256 6.25 -19.54 0.66
CA CYS A 256 7.71 -19.56 0.79
C CYS A 256 8.13 -19.25 2.22
N ALA A 257 7.57 -18.22 2.87
CA ALA A 257 7.87 -17.88 4.25
C ALA A 257 7.59 -19.04 5.23
N TYR A 258 6.46 -19.75 5.08
CA TYR A 258 6.15 -20.93 5.89
C TYR A 258 7.16 -22.07 5.69
N ILE A 259 7.47 -22.41 4.43
CA ILE A 259 8.41 -23.50 4.11
C ILE A 259 9.80 -23.17 4.65
N MET A 260 10.25 -21.94 4.44
CA MET A 260 11.54 -21.43 4.88
C MET A 260 11.66 -21.42 6.40
N TYR A 261 10.63 -20.93 7.11
CA TYR A 261 10.66 -20.86 8.57
C TYR A 261 10.54 -22.24 9.23
N ALA A 262 9.81 -23.18 8.62
CA ALA A 262 9.71 -24.55 9.12
C ALA A 262 11.06 -25.28 9.13
N ARG A 263 11.94 -24.95 8.17
CA ARG A 263 13.30 -25.51 8.04
C ARG A 263 14.35 -24.73 8.84
N ARG A 264 13.97 -23.67 9.54
CA ARG A 264 14.91 -22.85 10.30
C ARG A 264 15.31 -23.56 11.59
N ASP A 265 16.62 -23.66 11.80
CA ASP A 265 17.19 -24.06 13.07
C ASP A 265 17.06 -22.88 14.05
N LEU A 266 16.38 -23.13 15.17
CA LEU A 266 16.17 -22.19 16.28
C LEU A 266 17.11 -22.56 17.41
#